data_AF-A0AAT9P1M2-F1
#
_entry.id   AF-A0AAT9P1M2-F1
#
_cell.length_a   1.000
_cell.length_b   1.000
_cell.length_c   1.000
_cell.angle_alpha   90.00
_cell.angle_beta   90.00
_cell.angle_gamma   90.00
#
_symmetry.space_group_name_H-M   'P 1'
#
loop_
_entity.id
_entity.type
_entity.pdbx_description
1 polymer ?
#
loop_
_entity_poly.entity_id
_entity_poly.type
_entity_poly.pdbx_seq_one_letter_code
_entity_poly.pdbx_strand_id
1 'polypeptide(L)'
;MSENLKKLRLDAGLTQSELSNKLGCTMQYYNMIENGKKIPSVQLSKKIASILGTDWTIFFNNEVNQKLNIHNNNNQASDQTHLV
;
A
#
# COMPACT_ATOMS: atom_id res chain seq x y z
N MET A 1 9.01 -4.77 5.05
CA MET A 1 7.87 -5.40 4.36
C MET A 1 8.10 -5.62 2.87
N SER A 2 8.65 -4.65 2.12
CA SER A 2 8.73 -4.70 0.65
C SER A 2 9.68 -5.76 0.06
N GLU A 3 10.85 -5.94 0.67
CA GLU A 3 11.86 -6.92 0.23
C GLU A 3 11.28 -8.35 0.18
N ASN A 4 10.46 -8.71 1.17
CA ASN A 4 9.92 -10.06 1.29
C ASN A 4 8.84 -10.34 0.24
N LEU A 5 7.94 -9.40 -0.04
CA LEU A 5 6.83 -9.63 -0.98
C LEU A 5 7.33 -9.70 -2.43
N LYS A 6 8.28 -8.83 -2.78
CA LYS A 6 8.93 -8.85 -4.09
C LYS A 6 9.67 -10.17 -4.33
N LYS A 7 10.40 -10.66 -3.34
CA LYS A 7 11.09 -11.95 -3.42
C LYS A 7 10.11 -13.10 -3.62
N LEU A 8 9.07 -13.20 -2.79
CA LEU A 8 8.04 -14.24 -2.93
C LEU A 8 7.37 -14.23 -4.30
N ARG A 9 7.10 -13.03 -4.85
CA ARG A 9 6.55 -12.90 -6.22
C ARG A 9 7.53 -13.44 -7.27
N LEU A 10 8.82 -13.13 -7.15
CA LEU A 10 9.85 -13.62 -8.08
C LEU A 10 10.07 -15.13 -7.94
N ASP A 11 10.04 -15.67 -6.72
CA ASP A 11 10.14 -17.11 -6.45
C ASP A 11 8.93 -17.87 -7.02
N ALA A 12 7.76 -17.23 -7.09
CA ALA A 12 6.58 -17.73 -7.78
C ALA A 12 6.64 -17.57 -9.32
N GLY A 13 7.71 -16.97 -9.86
CA GLY A 13 7.88 -16.76 -11.30
C GLY A 13 6.92 -15.74 -11.92
N LEU A 14 6.36 -14.83 -11.11
CA LEU A 14 5.32 -13.90 -11.56
C LEU A 14 5.87 -12.47 -11.74
N THR A 15 5.42 -11.78 -12.78
CA THR A 15 5.55 -10.33 -12.91
C THR A 15 4.51 -9.59 -12.06
N GLN A 16 4.71 -8.29 -11.80
CA GLN A 16 3.70 -7.46 -11.11
C GLN A 16 2.38 -7.41 -11.89
N SER A 17 2.45 -7.36 -13.23
CA SER A 17 1.27 -7.34 -14.10
C SER A 17 0.47 -8.64 -13.99
N GLU A 18 1.13 -9.80 -14.12
CA GLU A 18 0.46 -11.11 -14.02
C GLU A 18 -0.19 -11.33 -12.65
N LEU A 19 0.50 -10.94 -11.58
CA LEU A 19 -0.07 -11.06 -10.24
C LEU A 19 -1.26 -10.10 -10.07
N SER A 20 -1.15 -8.86 -10.52
CA SER A 20 -2.27 -7.91 -10.46
C SER A 20 -3.49 -8.36 -11.26
N ASN A 21 -3.28 -8.97 -12.44
CA ASN A 21 -4.33 -9.55 -13.26
C ASN A 21 -5.02 -10.73 -12.54
N LYS A 22 -4.25 -11.62 -11.91
CA LYS A 22 -4.80 -12.73 -11.10
C LYS A 22 -5.60 -12.23 -9.89
N LEU A 23 -5.20 -11.11 -9.31
CA LEU A 23 -5.86 -10.50 -8.15
C LEU A 23 -7.09 -9.66 -8.51
N GLY A 24 -7.26 -9.31 -9.79
CA GLY A 24 -8.30 -8.40 -10.26
C GLY A 24 -8.07 -6.97 -9.78
N CYS A 25 -6.82 -6.53 -9.69
CA CYS A 25 -6.45 -5.17 -9.30
C CYS A 25 -5.49 -4.54 -10.30
N THR A 26 -5.25 -3.23 -10.19
CA THR A 26 -4.29 -2.56 -11.07
C THR A 26 -2.85 -2.87 -10.66
N MET A 27 -1.95 -2.93 -11.63
CA MET A 27 -0.52 -3.11 -11.40
C MET A 27 0.04 -2.02 -10.47
N GLN A 28 -0.40 -0.77 -10.63
CA GLN A 28 -0.01 0.35 -9.77
C GLN A 28 -0.43 0.13 -8.32
N TYR A 29 -1.64 -0.39 -8.10
CA TYR A 29 -2.13 -0.69 -6.77
C TYR A 29 -1.33 -1.82 -6.11
N TYR A 30 -1.05 -2.90 -6.86
CA TYR A 30 -0.16 -3.97 -6.38
C TYR A 30 1.25 -3.43 -6.06
N ASN A 31 1.81 -2.55 -6.90
CA ASN A 31 3.11 -1.93 -6.63
C ASN A 31 3.10 -1.07 -5.36
N MET A 32 2.00 -0.40 -5.02
CA MET A 32 1.87 0.31 -3.73
C MET A 32 1.88 -0.66 -2.55
N ILE A 33 1.25 -1.82 -2.69
CA ILE A 33 1.26 -2.88 -1.67
C ILE A 33 2.66 -3.48 -1.52
N GLU A 34 3.30 -3.85 -2.63
CA GLU A 34 4.66 -4.42 -2.64
C GLU A 34 5.68 -3.45 -2.04
N ASN A 35 5.50 -2.14 -2.19
CA ASN A 35 6.37 -1.13 -1.55
C ASN A 35 5.95 -0.74 -0.13
N GLY A 36 4.90 -1.36 0.44
CA GLY A 36 4.38 -1.02 1.77
C GLY A 36 3.72 0.35 1.87
N LYS A 37 3.44 1.01 0.74
CA LYS A 37 2.74 2.31 0.68
C LYS A 37 1.25 2.17 0.97
N LYS A 38 0.70 0.98 0.81
CA LYS A 38 -0.72 0.70 1.07
C LYS A 38 -0.90 -0.69 1.66
N ILE A 39 -1.76 -0.78 2.67
CA ILE A 39 -2.17 -2.04 3.27
C ILE A 39 -3.36 -2.57 2.45
N PRO A 40 -3.28 -3.79 1.89
CA PRO A 40 -4.40 -4.41 1.19
C PRO A 40 -5.53 -4.76 2.16
N SER A 41 -6.75 -4.95 1.64
CA SER A 41 -7.84 -5.49 2.46
C SER A 41 -7.52 -6.91 2.94
N VAL A 42 -8.17 -7.39 4.00
CA VAL A 42 -7.97 -8.77 4.50
C VAL A 42 -8.26 -9.79 3.39
N GLN A 43 -9.30 -9.58 2.60
CA GLN A 43 -9.63 -10.47 1.48
C GLN A 43 -8.50 -10.51 0.44
N LEU A 44 -7.95 -9.34 0.07
CA LEU A 44 -6.87 -9.28 -0.89
C LEU A 44 -5.57 -9.85 -0.33
N SER A 45 -5.28 -9.61 0.95
CA SER A 45 -4.14 -10.18 1.68
C SER A 45 -4.16 -11.70 1.61
N LYS A 46 -5.31 -12.31 1.89
CA LYS A 46 -5.51 -13.76 1.79
C LYS A 46 -5.31 -14.29 0.37
N LYS A 47 -5.79 -13.56 -0.65
CA LYS A 47 -5.58 -13.93 -2.06
C LYS A 47 -4.10 -13.88 -2.44
N ILE A 48 -3.39 -12.81 -2.09
CA ILE A 48 -1.96 -12.67 -2.38
C ILE A 48 -1.19 -13.79 -1.67
N ALA A 49 -1.48 -14.02 -0.39
CA ALA A 49 -0.87 -15.08 0.40
C ALA A 49 -1.07 -16.47 -0.20
N SER A 50 -2.30 -16.76 -0.67
CA SER A 50 -2.63 -18.01 -1.35
C SER A 50 -1.85 -18.21 -2.66
N ILE A 51 -1.67 -17.14 -3.46
CA ILE A 51 -0.91 -17.22 -4.72
C ILE A 51 0.59 -17.37 -4.46
N LEU A 52 1.11 -16.66 -3.45
CA LEU A 52 2.54 -16.62 -3.13
C LEU A 52 2.99 -17.75 -2.17
N GLY A 53 2.07 -18.60 -1.72
CA GLY A 53 2.38 -19.71 -0.80
C GLY A 53 2.88 -19.26 0.57
N THR A 54 2.35 -18.17 1.11
CA THR A 54 2.79 -17.57 2.37
C THR A 54 1.61 -17.29 3.31
N ASP A 55 1.88 -16.81 4.52
CA ASP A 55 0.84 -16.43 5.47
C ASP A 55 0.35 -14.99 5.19
N TRP A 56 -0.95 -14.73 5.28
CA TRP A 56 -1.52 -13.40 5.02
C TRP A 56 -1.19 -12.39 6.12
N THR A 57 -0.71 -12.83 7.28
CA THR A 57 -0.24 -11.97 8.37
C THR A 57 1.06 -11.22 8.03
N ILE A 58 1.78 -11.60 6.95
CA ILE A 58 2.95 -10.85 6.46
C ILE A 58 2.63 -9.39 6.17
N PHE A 59 1.36 -9.06 5.91
CA PHE A 59 0.92 -7.70 5.66
C PHE A 59 0.75 -6.85 6.92
N PHE A 60 0.76 -7.49 8.09
CA PHE A 60 0.44 -6.89 9.39
C PHE A 60 1.57 -7.07 10.41
N ASN A 61 2.55 -7.92 10.12
CA ASN A 61 3.66 -8.27 11.03
C ASN A 61 4.78 -7.23 11.15
N ASN A 62 4.63 -6.03 10.59
CA ASN A 62 5.66 -4.99 10.66
C ASN A 62 5.05 -3.68 11.17
N GLU A 63 5.10 -3.53 12.49
CA GLU A 63 5.03 -2.32 13.31
C GLU A 63 4.19 -1.15 12.78
N VAL A 64 3.08 -0.93 13.49
CA VAL A 64 2.46 0.36 13.75
C VAL A 64 3.55 1.41 14.04
N ASN A 65 3.95 2.23 13.06
CA ASN A 65 4.35 3.64 13.21
C ASN A 65 4.91 4.23 11.92
N GLN A 66 4.78 5.56 11.80
CA GLN A 66 5.22 6.45 10.72
C GLN A 66 4.20 6.72 9.59
N LYS A 67 3.08 7.35 9.96
CA LYS A 67 2.67 8.68 9.43
C LYS A 67 1.34 9.13 10.03
N LEU A 68 1.35 9.45 11.32
CA LEU A 68 0.54 10.56 11.83
C LEU A 68 1.29 11.87 11.54
N ASN A 69 1.56 12.18 10.27
CA ASN A 69 1.86 13.56 9.89
C ASN A 69 0.52 14.28 9.77
N ILE A 70 0.01 14.68 10.93
CA ILE A 70 -0.93 15.77 11.10
C ILE A 70 -0.29 16.97 10.38
N HIS A 71 -0.72 17.25 9.15
CA HIS A 71 -0.55 18.58 8.57
C HIS A 71 -1.85 19.35 8.84
N ASN A 72 -2.08 19.62 10.12
CA ASN A 72 -2.84 20.78 10.53
C ASN A 72 -1.86 21.95 10.52
N ASN A 73 -1.95 22.81 9.52
CA ASN A 73 -1.57 24.20 9.65
C ASN A 73 -2.67 25.06 9.01
N ASN A 74 -3.64 25.37 9.88
CA ASN A 74 -4.19 26.70 10.15
C ASN A 74 -4.76 27.52 8.98
N ASN A 75 -6.09 27.64 8.99
CA ASN A 75 -6.75 28.88 8.60
C ASN A 75 -6.17 30.07 9.38
N GLN A 76 -5.60 31.04 8.67
CA GLN A 76 -5.72 32.45 9.02
C GLN A 76 -6.43 33.13 7.85
N ALA A 77 -7.66 33.55 8.11
CA ALA A 77 -8.43 34.46 7.29
C ALA A 77 -8.04 35.90 7.66
N SER A 78 -7.72 36.72 6.65
CA SER A 78 -7.73 38.20 6.57
C SER A 78 -6.69 38.58 5.51
N ASP A 79 -7.03 39.06 4.30
CA ASP A 79 -7.74 40.30 4.06
C ASP A 79 -8.57 40.27 2.76
N GLN A 80 -9.89 40.37 2.92
CA GLN A 80 -10.75 41.08 1.99
C GLN A 80 -11.43 42.20 2.79
N THR A 81 -10.76 43.37 2.89
CA THR A 81 -11.34 44.73 2.95
C THR A 81 -10.28 45.77 3.37
N HIS A 82 -9.75 46.58 2.44
CA HIS A 82 -9.95 48.04 2.49
C HIS A 82 -9.57 48.72 1.15
N LEU A 83 -10.51 49.50 0.67
CA LEU A 83 -10.46 50.54 -0.35
C LEU A 83 -9.41 51.64 -0.05
N VAL A 84 -8.56 51.99 -1.02
CA VAL A 84 -8.18 53.38 -1.36
C VAL A 84 -8.06 53.51 -2.86
#